data_AF-A0A9D4ART8-F1
#
_entry.id   AF-A0A9D4ART8-F1
#
_cell.length_a   1.000
_cell.length_b   1.000
_cell.length_c   1.000
_cell.angle_alpha   90.00
_cell.angle_beta   90.00
_cell.angle_gamma   90.00
#
_symmetry.space_group_name_H-M   'P 1'
#
loop_
_entity.id
_entity.type
_entity.pdbx_description
1 polymer ?
#
loop_
_entity_poly.entity_id
_entity_poly.type
_entity_poly.pdbx_seq_one_letter_code
_entity_poly.pdbx_strand_id
1 'polypeptide(L)'
;MQAYKGRAGFPPGAQSAAGTAGFNCRMKEEFHSQGGPAIPLPTMQQNLNYVYPQIFWVDSCASPTCAPSAPVATCPPPVPERRRRKQSNKRDGTCLCFLVVFLLVLLALAGVGLGMFQIVQLQKELAELRELTSTGHVSSSMEKRIGLLNVTAEKKVIRKAAHLTGKADQKALPLEWVATLGHAFTSNIQYRHRSLVINETGLYFVYSKVFFRGKICNNLPLDHIVFKQNPAYPASQVLMEDRKMNYCAAGKMWARGSYLGALFNLTKSDSLYVNVSETALVNFEESKTFFGLYKL
;
A
#
# COMPACT_ATOMS: atom_id res chain seq x y z
N MET A 1 -52.17 25.84 68.33
CA MET A 1 -53.19 26.71 67.68
C MET A 1 -52.49 27.44 66.55
N GLN A 2 -52.99 27.56 65.33
CA GLN A 2 -54.25 27.12 64.68
C GLN A 2 -53.95 26.77 63.20
N ALA A 3 -54.90 26.17 62.48
CA ALA A 3 -54.82 25.97 61.03
C ALA A 3 -56.19 26.18 60.35
N TYR A 4 -56.25 27.02 59.32
CA TYR A 4 -57.32 27.13 58.29
C TYR A 4 -56.66 27.84 57.06
N LYS A 5 -56.74 27.45 55.77
CA LYS A 5 -57.69 26.70 54.90
C LYS A 5 -58.69 27.63 54.17
N GLY A 6 -58.59 27.73 52.84
CA GLY A 6 -59.46 28.53 51.95
C GLY A 6 -59.40 28.08 50.47
N ARG A 7 -60.50 28.24 49.72
CA ARG A 7 -60.75 27.72 48.34
C ARG A 7 -61.96 28.47 47.72
N ALA A 8 -62.33 28.43 46.43
CA ALA A 8 -61.87 27.71 45.22
C ALA A 8 -62.26 28.49 43.93
N GLY A 9 -61.87 28.01 42.73
CA GLY A 9 -62.43 28.47 41.44
C GLY A 9 -62.06 27.57 40.24
N PHE A 10 -63.08 27.03 39.56
CA PHE A 10 -63.11 26.13 38.37
C PHE A 10 -64.60 25.80 38.07
N PRO A 11 -65.02 25.11 36.96
CA PRO A 11 -64.38 24.78 35.68
C PRO A 11 -64.94 25.77 34.59
N PRO A 12 -65.48 25.43 33.37
CA PRO A 12 -65.55 24.20 32.54
C PRO A 12 -64.17 23.76 31.96
N GLY A 13 -64.00 22.90 30.94
CA GLY A 13 -64.92 22.04 30.13
C GLY A 13 -64.89 22.35 28.62
N ALA A 14 -64.87 21.38 27.68
CA ALA A 14 -64.92 19.92 27.80
C ALA A 14 -64.36 19.17 26.55
N GLN A 15 -64.04 17.88 26.75
CA GLN A 15 -64.04 16.72 25.80
C GLN A 15 -63.35 16.85 24.41
N SER A 16 -62.38 16.01 24.01
CA SER A 16 -62.26 14.53 23.98
C SER A 16 -62.75 13.88 22.68
N ALA A 17 -61.81 13.35 21.90
CA ALA A 17 -62.04 12.36 20.85
C ALA A 17 -60.77 11.51 20.66
N ALA A 18 -60.91 10.18 20.63
CA ALA A 18 -59.84 9.25 20.25
C ALA A 18 -60.01 8.82 18.79
N GLY A 19 -58.91 8.71 18.03
CA GLY A 19 -58.94 8.34 16.62
C GLY A 19 -57.87 7.29 16.28
N THR A 20 -58.29 6.08 15.94
CA THR A 20 -57.40 4.96 15.64
C THR A 20 -57.05 4.89 14.15
N ALA A 21 -55.80 5.19 13.81
CA ALA A 21 -55.14 4.81 12.56
C ALA A 21 -53.63 4.78 12.80
N GLY A 22 -52.82 3.91 12.18
CA GLY A 22 -53.17 2.82 11.25
C GLY A 22 -51.93 2.47 10.43
N PHE A 23 -51.22 1.40 10.79
CA PHE A 23 -50.04 0.96 10.06
C PHE A 23 -50.41 0.64 8.61
N ASN A 24 -49.78 1.33 7.65
CA ASN A 24 -50.05 1.11 6.23
C ASN A 24 -48.76 1.24 5.41
N CYS A 25 -48.03 0.13 5.29
CA CYS A 25 -46.87 0.02 4.41
C CYS A 25 -47.35 0.09 2.96
N ARG A 26 -47.22 1.25 2.32
CA ARG A 26 -47.58 1.42 0.90
C ARG A 26 -46.35 1.75 0.07
N MET A 27 -45.71 0.72 -0.48
CA MET A 27 -44.89 0.90 -1.68
C MET A 27 -45.76 1.51 -2.78
N LYS A 28 -45.28 2.59 -3.39
CA LYS A 28 -45.74 3.05 -4.70
C LYS A 28 -44.60 2.79 -5.68
N GLU A 29 -44.75 1.74 -6.48
CA GLU A 29 -44.01 1.64 -7.73
C GLU A 29 -44.72 2.52 -8.76
N GLU A 30 -44.21 3.73 -9.00
CA GLU A 30 -44.66 4.57 -10.11
C GLU A 30 -43.68 4.42 -11.27
N PHE A 31 -44.03 3.52 -12.18
CA PHE A 31 -43.18 3.07 -13.29
C PHE A 31 -43.13 4.11 -14.43
N HIS A 32 -42.45 5.23 -14.20
CA HIS A 32 -42.25 6.27 -15.21
C HIS A 32 -41.23 5.83 -16.28
N SER A 33 -41.74 5.21 -17.34
CA SER A 33 -40.97 4.90 -18.55
C SER A 33 -40.63 6.19 -19.31
N GLN A 34 -39.44 6.75 -19.06
CA GLN A 34 -38.82 7.77 -19.91
C GLN A 34 -37.59 7.18 -20.60
N GLY A 35 -37.64 7.10 -21.93
CA GLY A 35 -36.50 6.66 -22.74
C GLY A 35 -35.44 7.74 -22.85
N GLY A 36 -34.31 7.57 -22.15
CA GLY A 36 -33.11 8.38 -22.35
C GLY A 36 -32.34 7.96 -23.62
N PRO A 37 -31.62 8.89 -24.29
CA PRO A 37 -30.87 8.57 -25.50
C PRO A 37 -29.66 7.67 -25.21
N ALA A 38 -29.34 6.79 -26.16
CA ALA A 38 -28.18 5.89 -26.06
C ALA A 38 -26.85 6.67 -26.14
N ILE A 39 -25.92 6.36 -25.23
CA ILE A 39 -24.57 6.91 -25.21
C ILE A 39 -23.70 6.13 -26.20
N PRO A 40 -23.09 6.75 -27.23
CA PRO A 40 -22.18 6.06 -28.15
C PRO A 40 -20.86 5.68 -27.45
N LEU A 41 -20.36 4.47 -27.70
CA LEU A 41 -18.96 4.15 -27.37
C LEU A 41 -18.00 4.89 -28.33
N PRO A 42 -16.83 5.35 -27.84
CA PRO A 42 -15.84 6.00 -28.70
C PRO A 42 -15.18 5.00 -29.66
N THR A 43 -15.17 5.33 -30.96
CA THR A 43 -14.50 4.55 -32.00
C THR A 43 -12.98 4.68 -31.92
N MET A 44 -12.28 3.55 -31.84
CA MET A 44 -10.81 3.45 -31.95
C MET A 44 -10.34 3.86 -33.35
N GLN A 45 -9.86 5.09 -33.51
CA GLN A 45 -9.30 5.57 -34.78
C GLN A 45 -7.83 5.14 -34.93
N GLN A 46 -7.60 4.00 -35.58
CA GLN A 46 -6.24 3.50 -35.87
C GLN A 46 -5.57 4.31 -36.98
N ASN A 47 -4.45 4.94 -36.67
CA ASN A 47 -3.64 5.71 -37.63
C ASN A 47 -2.65 4.79 -38.36
N LEU A 48 -3.08 4.20 -39.47
CA LEU A 48 -2.29 3.26 -40.28
C LEU A 48 -1.59 3.95 -41.47
N ASN A 49 -0.57 4.76 -41.16
CA ASN A 49 0.35 5.28 -42.17
C ASN A 49 1.33 4.18 -42.64
N TYR A 50 0.87 3.33 -43.57
CA TYR A 50 1.72 2.40 -44.32
C TYR A 50 1.88 2.88 -45.77
N VAL A 51 3.11 3.25 -46.14
CA VAL A 51 3.45 3.65 -47.51
C VAL A 51 3.69 2.39 -48.36
N TYR A 52 2.91 2.20 -49.42
CA TYR A 52 3.07 1.11 -50.38
C TYR A 52 3.72 1.64 -51.67
N PRO A 53 4.77 0.99 -52.22
CA PRO A 53 5.42 1.44 -53.45
C PRO A 53 4.57 1.10 -54.68
N GLN A 54 4.44 2.04 -55.62
CA GLN A 54 3.68 1.80 -56.86
C GLN A 54 4.50 1.03 -57.89
N ILE A 55 3.85 0.10 -58.59
CA ILE A 55 4.41 -0.67 -59.70
C ILE A 55 3.65 -0.28 -60.96
N PHE A 56 4.36 0.27 -61.94
CA PHE A 56 3.80 0.61 -63.24
C PHE A 56 3.79 -0.62 -64.16
N TRP A 57 2.70 -0.80 -64.89
CA TRP A 57 2.61 -1.75 -66.00
C TRP A 57 2.98 -1.06 -67.31
N VAL A 58 3.51 -1.81 -68.27
CA VAL A 58 3.86 -1.33 -69.61
C VAL A 58 3.03 -2.12 -70.62
N ASP A 59 2.18 -1.42 -71.37
CA ASP A 59 1.35 -2.05 -72.40
C ASP A 59 2.19 -2.54 -73.58
N SER A 60 1.86 -3.74 -74.07
CA SER A 60 2.47 -4.31 -75.27
C SER A 60 1.54 -4.09 -76.47
N CYS A 61 2.01 -3.35 -77.47
CA CYS A 61 1.29 -3.14 -78.72
C CYS A 61 1.01 -4.47 -79.44
N ALA A 62 -0.21 -4.64 -79.95
CA ALA A 62 -0.58 -5.77 -80.79
C ALA A 62 -1.14 -5.29 -82.14
N SER A 63 -0.60 -5.81 -83.23
CA SER A 63 -1.22 -5.83 -84.56
C SER A 63 -0.68 -7.03 -85.35
N PRO A 64 -1.51 -7.76 -86.12
CA PRO A 64 -1.18 -9.12 -86.59
C PRO A 64 -0.71 -9.17 -88.05
N THR A 65 -0.36 -10.36 -88.57
CA THR A 65 -1.01 -11.02 -89.75
C THR A 65 -0.24 -12.28 -90.24
N CYS A 66 -0.99 -13.30 -90.64
CA CYS A 66 -0.71 -14.50 -91.47
C CYS A 66 0.58 -15.37 -91.33
N ALA A 67 0.29 -16.66 -91.10
CA ALA A 67 1.08 -17.88 -91.42
C ALA A 67 1.04 -18.23 -92.94
N PRO A 68 1.39 -19.45 -93.44
CA PRO A 68 2.05 -20.65 -92.86
C PRO A 68 3.09 -21.34 -93.82
N SER A 69 3.32 -22.67 -93.65
CA SER A 69 3.89 -23.68 -94.60
C SER A 69 5.43 -23.84 -94.64
N ALA A 70 6.06 -24.99 -94.96
CA ALA A 70 5.72 -26.44 -94.98
C ALA A 70 7.05 -27.27 -95.15
N PRO A 71 7.07 -28.64 -95.20
CA PRO A 71 8.26 -29.44 -94.81
C PRO A 71 9.00 -30.16 -95.97
N VAL A 72 10.04 -30.97 -95.66
CA VAL A 72 10.25 -32.39 -96.12
C VAL A 72 11.60 -33.00 -95.65
N ALA A 73 11.54 -34.19 -95.02
CA ALA A 73 12.52 -35.31 -94.92
C ALA A 73 14.02 -35.06 -94.50
N THR A 74 14.86 -36.04 -94.11
CA THR A 74 14.82 -37.53 -94.17
C THR A 74 15.68 -38.20 -93.05
N CYS A 75 15.50 -39.52 -92.83
CA CYS A 75 16.41 -40.51 -92.20
C CYS A 75 16.45 -40.70 -90.64
N PRO A 76 16.32 -41.95 -90.13
CA PRO A 76 16.55 -42.39 -88.73
C PRO A 76 17.88 -43.19 -88.57
N PRO A 77 18.22 -43.87 -87.43
CA PRO A 77 17.60 -43.96 -86.10
C PRO A 77 18.54 -43.30 -85.03
N PRO A 78 19.09 -43.87 -83.91
CA PRO A 78 19.01 -45.18 -83.22
C PRO A 78 18.26 -45.14 -81.85
N VAL A 79 18.37 -46.19 -81.02
CA VAL A 79 17.89 -46.24 -79.61
C VAL A 79 19.03 -46.55 -78.62
N PRO A 80 19.25 -45.70 -77.59
CA PRO A 80 20.06 -46.04 -76.42
C PRO A 80 19.34 -45.85 -75.06
N GLU A 81 20.02 -46.22 -73.96
CA GLU A 81 19.45 -46.38 -72.61
C GLU A 81 19.14 -45.08 -71.81
N ARG A 82 17.96 -45.06 -71.18
CA ARG A 82 17.75 -44.98 -69.71
C ARG A 82 18.80 -44.18 -68.89
N ARG A 83 18.55 -42.89 -68.57
CA ARG A 83 19.16 -42.27 -67.37
C ARG A 83 18.40 -41.10 -66.71
N ARG A 84 18.50 -41.07 -65.37
CA ARG A 84 17.89 -40.10 -64.43
C ARG A 84 18.28 -38.64 -64.69
N ARG A 85 17.33 -37.71 -64.50
CA ARG A 85 17.49 -36.35 -63.93
C ARG A 85 16.08 -35.79 -63.63
N LYS A 86 15.83 -34.93 -62.62
CA LYS A 86 16.67 -34.42 -61.52
C LYS A 86 15.73 -33.91 -60.40
N GLN A 87 15.53 -34.65 -59.29
CA GLN A 87 14.71 -34.12 -58.19
C GLN A 87 15.52 -33.07 -57.40
N SER A 88 14.96 -31.87 -57.24
CA SER A 88 15.66 -30.73 -56.66
C SER A 88 15.76 -30.86 -55.14
N ASN A 89 16.97 -30.70 -54.59
CA ASN A 89 17.23 -30.84 -53.16
C ASN A 89 17.04 -29.48 -52.47
N LYS A 90 15.85 -29.22 -51.94
CA LYS A 90 15.47 -27.94 -51.28
C LYS A 90 15.41 -28.13 -49.76
N ARG A 91 16.52 -28.00 -49.02
CA ARG A 91 16.52 -28.34 -47.58
C ARG A 91 17.55 -27.66 -46.66
N ASP A 92 17.89 -26.39 -46.87
CA ASP A 92 18.93 -25.70 -46.06
C ASP A 92 18.40 -24.81 -44.91
N GLY A 93 17.23 -24.18 -45.07
CA GLY A 93 16.70 -23.23 -44.06
C GLY A 93 16.38 -23.86 -42.70
N THR A 94 15.84 -25.09 -42.69
CA THR A 94 15.47 -25.79 -41.45
C THR A 94 16.70 -26.19 -40.62
N CYS A 95 17.83 -26.47 -41.28
CA CYS A 95 19.08 -26.85 -40.59
C CYS A 95 19.63 -25.69 -39.76
N LEU A 96 19.69 -24.49 -40.35
CA LEU A 96 20.16 -23.28 -39.68
C LEU A 96 19.30 -22.92 -38.46
N CYS A 97 17.97 -23.10 -38.53
CA CYS A 97 17.08 -22.88 -37.40
C CYS A 97 17.39 -23.84 -36.22
N PHE A 98 17.55 -25.15 -36.50
CA PHE A 98 17.94 -26.11 -35.46
C PHE A 98 19.34 -25.83 -34.89
N LEU A 99 20.30 -25.39 -35.71
CA LEU A 99 21.63 -25.00 -35.24
C LEU A 99 21.58 -23.78 -34.31
N VAL A 100 20.79 -22.75 -34.62
CA VAL A 100 20.61 -21.58 -33.74
C VAL A 100 19.94 -21.96 -32.43
N VAL A 101 18.88 -22.78 -32.47
CA VAL A 101 18.22 -23.28 -31.24
C VAL A 101 19.18 -24.12 -30.39
N PHE A 102 19.99 -24.98 -31.02
CA PHE A 102 21.02 -25.78 -30.33
C PHE A 102 22.08 -24.90 -29.66
N LEU A 103 22.57 -23.85 -30.34
CA LEU A 103 23.51 -22.89 -29.76
C LEU A 103 22.90 -22.11 -28.58
N LEU A 104 21.63 -21.70 -28.67
CA LEU A 104 20.92 -21.06 -27.55
C LEU A 104 20.75 -21.98 -26.34
N VAL A 105 20.47 -23.27 -26.58
CA VAL A 105 20.41 -24.29 -25.51
C VAL A 105 21.79 -24.52 -24.89
N LEU A 106 22.87 -24.58 -25.68
CA LEU A 106 24.23 -24.68 -25.14
C LEU A 106 24.62 -23.46 -24.30
N LEU A 107 24.28 -22.24 -24.74
CA LEU A 107 24.50 -21.01 -23.98
C LEU A 107 23.71 -20.99 -22.66
N ALA A 108 22.45 -21.44 -22.67
CA ALA A 108 21.64 -21.56 -21.46
C ALA A 108 22.22 -22.60 -20.48
N LEU A 109 22.63 -23.78 -20.97
CA LEU A 109 23.25 -24.83 -20.16
C LEU A 109 24.62 -24.39 -19.61
N ALA A 110 25.42 -23.66 -20.39
CA ALA A 110 26.68 -23.09 -19.92
C ALA A 110 26.45 -22.01 -18.84
N GLY A 111 25.46 -21.13 -19.02
CA GLY A 111 25.08 -20.12 -18.03
C GLY A 111 24.59 -20.74 -16.72
N VAL A 112 23.74 -21.77 -16.78
CA VAL A 112 23.29 -22.54 -15.61
C VAL A 112 24.46 -23.30 -14.97
N GLY A 113 25.34 -23.91 -15.76
CA GLY A 113 26.52 -24.61 -15.26
C GLY A 113 27.50 -23.70 -14.52
N LEU A 114 27.78 -22.51 -15.08
CA LEU A 114 28.59 -21.47 -14.42
C LEU A 114 27.92 -20.93 -13.16
N GLY A 115 26.60 -20.70 -13.19
CA GLY A 115 25.83 -20.28 -12.01
C GLY A 115 25.86 -21.33 -10.89
N MET A 116 25.65 -22.60 -11.23
CA MET A 116 25.75 -23.72 -10.27
C MET A 116 27.17 -23.90 -9.74
N PHE A 117 28.20 -23.73 -10.57
CA PHE A 117 29.60 -23.77 -10.15
C PHE A 117 29.92 -22.64 -9.15
N GLN A 118 29.53 -21.40 -9.46
CA GLN A 118 29.66 -20.25 -8.55
C GLN A 118 28.92 -20.48 -7.23
N ILE A 119 27.70 -21.02 -7.26
CA ILE A 119 26.93 -21.35 -6.06
C ILE A 119 27.66 -22.43 -5.24
N VAL A 120 28.16 -23.50 -5.86
CA VAL A 120 28.90 -24.57 -5.16
C VAL A 120 30.23 -24.06 -4.60
N GLN A 121 30.93 -23.17 -5.30
CA GLN A 121 32.14 -22.53 -4.79
C GLN A 121 31.85 -21.66 -3.56
N LEU A 122 30.80 -20.83 -3.61
CA LEU A 122 30.35 -20.03 -2.46
C LEU A 122 29.87 -20.91 -1.29
N GLN A 123 29.19 -22.03 -1.55
CA GLN A 123 28.85 -23.01 -0.51
C GLN A 123 30.10 -23.66 0.09
N LYS A 124 31.17 -23.88 -0.69
CA LYS A 124 32.44 -24.43 -0.22
C LYS A 124 33.20 -23.43 0.66
N GLU A 125 33.30 -22.16 0.25
CA GLU A 125 33.88 -21.10 1.08
C GLU A 125 33.08 -20.91 2.39
N LEU A 126 31.75 -20.94 2.32
CA LEU A 126 30.89 -20.92 3.51
C LEU A 126 31.08 -22.15 4.42
N ALA A 127 31.37 -23.34 3.84
CA ALA A 127 31.64 -24.55 4.61
C ALA A 127 33.03 -24.50 5.29
N GLU A 128 34.06 -24.04 4.60
CA GLU A 128 35.42 -23.89 5.15
C GLU A 128 35.45 -22.79 6.22
N LEU A 129 34.78 -21.66 6.00
CA LEU A 129 34.59 -20.62 7.03
C LEU A 129 33.79 -21.15 8.23
N ARG A 130 32.77 -21.98 8.01
CA ARG A 130 31.99 -22.63 9.09
C ARG A 130 32.85 -23.62 9.89
N GLU A 131 33.73 -24.38 9.24
CA GLU A 131 34.64 -25.32 9.90
C GLU A 131 35.73 -24.57 10.70
N LEU A 132 36.37 -23.57 10.10
CA LEU A 132 37.34 -22.69 10.78
C LEU A 132 36.73 -22.00 12.00
N THR A 133 35.47 -21.56 11.91
CA THR A 133 34.75 -21.00 13.06
C THR A 133 34.30 -22.09 14.05
N SER A 134 34.15 -23.35 13.63
CA SER A 134 33.77 -24.47 14.53
C SER A 134 34.87 -24.84 15.52
N THR A 135 36.12 -24.89 15.06
CA THR A 135 37.31 -25.04 15.91
C THR A 135 37.59 -23.76 16.73
N GLY A 136 36.91 -22.66 16.40
CA GLY A 136 37.02 -21.33 17.02
C GLY A 136 35.71 -20.79 17.63
N HIS A 137 34.87 -21.66 18.22
CA HIS A 137 33.67 -21.28 19.01
C HIS A 137 32.62 -20.43 18.23
N VAL A 138 31.88 -21.05 17.30
CA VAL A 138 30.78 -20.37 16.57
C VAL A 138 29.69 -19.86 17.52
N SER A 139 29.45 -18.55 17.46
CA SER A 139 28.11 -17.96 17.65
C SER A 139 27.84 -16.88 16.59
N SER A 140 28.10 -17.23 15.32
CA SER A 140 27.78 -16.39 14.17
C SER A 140 26.30 -16.56 13.79
N SER A 141 25.41 -16.05 14.64
CA SER A 141 24.00 -15.86 14.31
C SER A 141 23.74 -14.40 13.94
N MET A 142 23.92 -14.05 12.66
CA MET A 142 23.42 -12.78 12.11
C MET A 142 22.00 -12.96 11.53
N GLU A 143 21.14 -13.62 12.29
CA GLU A 143 19.69 -13.58 12.09
C GLU A 143 19.05 -13.28 13.45
N LYS A 144 18.36 -12.13 13.54
CA LYS A 144 17.53 -11.69 14.67
C LYS A 144 18.15 -11.79 16.08
N ARG A 145 18.94 -10.77 16.47
CA ARG A 145 19.34 -10.53 17.89
C ARG A 145 18.14 -10.19 18.80
N ILE A 146 17.34 -11.20 19.13
CA ILE A 146 16.50 -11.25 20.33
C ILE A 146 17.19 -12.25 21.25
N GLY A 147 17.54 -11.82 22.47
CA GLY A 147 18.36 -12.62 23.37
C GLY A 147 17.75 -13.99 23.69
N LEU A 148 18.55 -15.05 23.52
CA LEU A 148 18.26 -16.38 24.05
C LEU A 148 18.31 -16.33 25.58
N LEU A 149 17.21 -15.93 26.20
CA LEU A 149 16.93 -16.35 27.57
C LEU A 149 16.72 -17.86 27.54
N ASN A 150 17.45 -18.57 28.40
CA ASN A 150 17.36 -20.03 28.51
C ASN A 150 15.91 -20.48 28.69
N VAL A 151 15.54 -21.59 28.04
CA VAL A 151 14.21 -22.21 28.18
C VAL A 151 14.15 -22.99 29.50
N THR A 152 14.27 -22.27 30.60
CA THR A 152 14.13 -22.74 31.98
C THR A 152 13.31 -21.72 32.77
N ALA A 153 12.01 -22.01 32.87
CA ALA A 153 10.93 -21.14 33.31
C ALA A 153 10.65 -19.92 32.40
N GLU A 154 9.37 -19.73 32.05
CA GLU A 154 8.89 -18.49 31.43
C GLU A 154 8.94 -17.33 32.43
N LYS A 155 10.12 -16.70 32.61
CA LYS A 155 10.19 -15.32 33.09
C LYS A 155 9.60 -14.42 32.01
N LYS A 156 8.26 -14.35 31.99
CA LYS A 156 7.42 -13.47 31.16
C LYS A 156 8.02 -12.08 31.15
N VAL A 157 8.76 -11.75 30.08
CA VAL A 157 9.61 -10.55 30.06
C VAL A 157 8.71 -9.33 30.22
N ILE A 158 8.87 -8.65 31.36
CA ILE A 158 8.01 -7.55 31.81
C ILE A 158 8.36 -6.29 30.99
N ARG A 159 7.90 -6.28 29.73
CA ARG A 159 8.10 -5.18 28.78
C ARG A 159 7.46 -3.91 29.33
N LYS A 160 8.21 -2.82 29.33
CA LYS A 160 7.78 -1.47 29.73
C LYS A 160 7.47 -0.69 28.47
N ALA A 161 6.23 -0.74 28.04
CA ALA A 161 5.78 -0.16 26.77
C ALA A 161 4.32 0.24 26.82
N ALA A 162 3.95 1.23 26.01
CA ALA A 162 2.58 1.60 25.74
C ALA A 162 2.40 2.01 24.28
N HIS A 163 1.21 1.75 23.76
CA HIS A 163 0.70 2.32 22.51
C HIS A 163 -0.72 2.78 22.79
N LEU A 164 -0.98 4.07 22.61
CA LEU A 164 -2.28 4.70 22.84
C LEU A 164 -2.84 5.20 21.51
N THR A 165 -4.14 5.02 21.28
CA THR A 165 -4.81 5.40 20.04
C THR A 165 -5.74 6.60 20.26
N GLY A 166 -6.01 7.36 19.20
CA GLY A 166 -6.78 8.60 19.30
C GLY A 166 -8.18 8.42 19.90
N LYS A 167 -8.54 9.27 20.88
CA LYS A 167 -9.91 9.33 21.41
C LYS A 167 -10.73 10.36 20.61
N ALA A 168 -11.88 9.96 20.09
CA ALA A 168 -12.80 10.86 19.37
C ALA A 168 -13.44 11.92 20.28
N ASP A 169 -14.05 12.94 19.66
CA ASP A 169 -14.94 13.95 20.26
C ASP A 169 -14.37 14.77 21.43
N GLN A 170 -13.04 14.79 21.59
CA GLN A 170 -12.33 15.64 22.54
C GLN A 170 -12.16 17.09 22.03
N LYS A 171 -12.20 18.05 22.96
CA LYS A 171 -12.04 19.50 22.70
C LYS A 171 -11.04 20.21 23.62
N ALA A 172 -10.37 19.47 24.49
CA ALA A 172 -9.48 20.02 25.51
C ALA A 172 -8.08 19.43 25.34
N LEU A 173 -7.06 20.24 25.62
CA LEU A 173 -5.64 19.85 25.62
C LEU A 173 -5.16 19.57 27.06
N PRO A 174 -4.11 18.75 27.26
CA PRO A 174 -3.43 17.91 26.26
C PRO A 174 -4.34 16.83 25.70
N LEU A 175 -3.94 16.16 24.62
CA LEU A 175 -4.76 15.13 23.99
C LEU A 175 -5.07 13.98 24.96
N GLU A 176 -6.33 13.56 25.00
CA GLU A 176 -6.79 12.34 25.64
C GLU A 176 -6.73 11.16 24.64
N TRP A 177 -6.56 9.95 25.17
CA TRP A 177 -6.22 8.76 24.40
C TRP A 177 -7.00 7.54 24.89
N VAL A 178 -7.17 6.56 24.01
CA VAL A 178 -7.61 5.20 24.33
C VAL A 178 -6.36 4.37 24.68
N ALA A 179 -6.43 3.58 25.76
CA ALA A 179 -5.27 2.89 26.34
C ALA A 179 -5.40 1.35 26.45
N THR A 180 -6.60 0.81 26.18
CA THR A 180 -6.97 -0.59 26.48
C THR A 180 -7.95 -1.21 25.49
N LEU A 181 -8.31 -0.50 24.41
CA LEU A 181 -9.28 -0.95 23.40
C LEU A 181 -8.67 -0.80 22.00
N GLY A 182 -9.18 -1.57 21.03
CA GLY A 182 -8.65 -1.57 19.67
C GLY A 182 -7.20 -2.05 19.65
N HIS A 183 -6.31 -1.29 19.00
CA HIS A 183 -4.87 -1.56 18.99
C HIS A 183 -4.12 -0.94 20.19
N ALA A 184 -4.80 -0.27 21.12
CA ALA A 184 -4.15 0.36 22.27
C ALA A 184 -3.83 -0.65 23.40
N PHE A 185 -2.65 -0.50 23.99
CA PHE A 185 -2.23 -1.27 25.16
C PHE A 185 -1.30 -0.47 26.09
N THR A 186 -1.30 -0.86 27.36
CA THR A 186 -0.30 -0.42 28.35
C THR A 186 0.31 -1.63 29.06
N SER A 187 1.63 -1.65 29.19
CA SER A 187 2.39 -2.72 29.84
C SER A 187 3.47 -2.09 30.71
N ASN A 188 3.25 -2.11 32.03
CA ASN A 188 4.19 -1.57 33.04
C ASN A 188 4.51 -0.06 32.89
N ILE A 189 3.69 0.65 32.14
CA ILE A 189 3.60 2.11 32.03
C ILE A 189 2.14 2.44 32.39
N GLN A 190 1.90 3.45 33.22
CA GLN A 190 0.53 3.81 33.61
C GLN A 190 -0.03 4.88 32.66
N TYR A 191 -1.29 4.78 32.27
CA TYR A 191 -2.02 5.89 31.65
C TYR A 191 -2.93 6.55 32.69
N ARG A 192 -2.68 7.82 33.02
CA ARG A 192 -3.49 8.62 33.98
C ARG A 192 -3.48 10.09 33.59
N HIS A 193 -4.59 10.78 33.84
CA HIS A 193 -4.74 12.23 33.60
C HIS A 193 -4.19 12.69 32.23
N ARG A 194 -4.53 11.95 31.17
CA ARG A 194 -4.10 12.19 29.78
C ARG A 194 -2.61 11.93 29.47
N SER A 195 -1.83 11.45 30.44
CA SER A 195 -0.39 11.19 30.31
C SER A 195 0.00 9.72 30.38
N LEU A 196 1.15 9.38 29.78
CA LEU A 196 1.91 8.18 30.08
C LEU A 196 2.88 8.47 31.23
N VAL A 197 2.74 7.76 32.35
CA VAL A 197 3.54 7.94 33.57
C VAL A 197 4.61 6.87 33.68
N ILE A 198 5.86 7.31 33.81
CA ILE A 198 7.05 6.47 33.88
C ILE A 198 7.24 5.90 35.29
N ASN A 199 7.10 4.58 35.41
CA ASN A 199 7.23 3.89 36.70
C ASN A 199 8.70 3.63 37.12
N GLU A 200 9.65 3.67 36.17
CA GLU A 200 11.05 3.29 36.37
C GLU A 200 11.98 4.13 35.49
N THR A 201 13.00 4.76 36.08
CA THR A 201 13.99 5.59 35.37
C THR A 201 14.74 4.80 34.29
N GLY A 202 15.11 5.44 33.18
CA GLY A 202 16.03 4.91 32.18
C GLY A 202 15.78 5.44 30.77
N LEU A 203 16.40 4.81 29.77
CA LEU A 203 16.28 5.19 28.37
C LEU A 203 14.98 4.62 27.75
N TYR A 204 14.18 5.50 27.14
CA TYR A 204 12.95 5.15 26.44
C TYR A 204 12.97 5.74 25.03
N PHE A 205 12.49 4.97 24.05
CA PHE A 205 12.06 5.54 22.77
C PHE A 205 10.63 6.03 22.92
N VAL A 206 10.39 7.32 22.68
CA VAL A 206 9.06 7.96 22.73
C VAL A 206 8.68 8.35 21.32
N TYR A 207 7.43 8.09 20.93
CA TYR A 207 6.93 8.40 19.59
C TYR A 207 5.48 8.88 19.61
N SER A 208 5.14 9.78 18.68
CA SER A 208 3.79 10.30 18.48
C SER A 208 3.52 10.54 17.00
N LYS A 209 2.29 10.27 16.56
CA LYS A 209 1.79 10.56 15.23
C LYS A 209 0.47 11.30 15.35
N VAL A 210 0.32 12.39 14.60
CA VAL A 210 -0.93 13.13 14.48
C VAL A 210 -1.26 13.32 13.01
N PHE A 211 -2.51 13.08 12.62
CA PHE A 211 -2.98 13.30 11.26
C PHE A 211 -3.99 14.45 11.22
N PHE A 212 -3.53 15.61 10.74
CA PHE A 212 -4.36 16.79 10.57
C PHE A 212 -5.12 16.75 9.23
N ARG A 213 -6.37 17.24 9.21
CA ARG A 213 -7.20 17.39 8.00
C ARG A 213 -8.20 18.54 8.14
N GLY A 214 -8.53 19.18 7.02
CA GLY A 214 -9.55 20.24 6.98
C GLY A 214 -10.28 20.30 5.64
N LYS A 215 -11.56 20.72 5.69
CA LYS A 215 -12.39 20.95 4.49
C LYS A 215 -11.96 22.19 3.70
N ILE A 216 -11.45 23.21 4.41
CA ILE A 216 -11.01 24.49 3.85
C ILE A 216 -9.62 24.78 4.41
N CYS A 217 -8.67 25.13 3.54
CA CYS A 217 -7.34 25.55 3.91
C CYS A 217 -7.29 27.05 4.22
N ASN A 218 -6.78 27.39 5.39
CA ASN A 218 -6.46 28.75 5.83
C ASN A 218 -5.00 28.90 6.33
N ASN A 219 -4.18 27.84 6.22
CA ASN A 219 -2.78 27.79 6.67
C ASN A 219 -2.51 28.22 8.13
N LEU A 220 -3.49 28.03 9.03
CA LEU A 220 -3.26 28.12 10.48
C LEU A 220 -2.06 27.23 10.89
N PRO A 221 -1.10 27.71 11.70
CA PRO A 221 0.04 26.89 12.13
C PRO A 221 -0.40 25.57 12.75
N LEU A 222 0.14 24.46 12.26
CA LEU A 222 -0.10 23.12 12.78
C LEU A 222 1.06 22.68 13.66
N ASP A 223 0.97 23.02 14.94
CA ASP A 223 1.88 22.53 15.97
C ASP A 223 1.48 21.12 16.43
N HIS A 224 2.47 20.24 16.61
CA HIS A 224 2.39 18.94 17.28
C HIS A 224 3.58 18.83 18.23
N ILE A 225 3.32 18.67 19.52
CA ILE A 225 4.33 18.81 20.59
C ILE A 225 4.20 17.61 21.55
N VAL A 226 5.31 16.91 21.79
CA VAL A 226 5.43 15.92 22.89
C VAL A 226 6.24 16.56 24.00
N PHE A 227 5.70 16.58 25.22
CA PHE A 227 6.34 17.21 26.38
C PHE A 227 6.18 16.37 27.64
N LYS A 228 7.01 16.64 28.66
CA LYS A 228 6.93 15.98 29.97
C LYS A 228 6.80 16.97 31.12
N GLN A 229 6.28 16.49 32.23
CA GLN A 229 6.28 17.13 33.56
C GLN A 229 6.73 16.10 34.60
N ASN A 230 7.29 16.53 35.72
CA ASN A 230 7.58 15.66 36.87
C ASN A 230 7.23 16.41 38.17
N PRO A 231 6.63 15.77 39.19
CA PRO A 231 6.38 16.40 40.48
C PRO A 231 7.60 17.07 41.16
N ALA A 232 8.83 16.62 40.84
CA ALA A 232 10.08 17.20 41.35
C ALA A 232 10.51 18.50 40.62
N TYR A 233 9.95 18.81 39.45
CA TYR A 233 10.22 20.05 38.71
C TYR A 233 8.96 20.54 37.98
N PRO A 234 8.28 21.61 38.45
CA PRO A 234 6.96 21.99 37.94
C PRO A 234 6.96 22.58 36.53
N ALA A 235 8.12 22.92 35.98
CA ALA A 235 8.24 23.41 34.61
C ALA A 235 8.01 22.27 33.59
N SER A 236 7.14 22.51 32.61
CA SER A 236 6.93 21.59 31.49
C SER A 236 8.14 21.63 30.55
N GLN A 237 8.64 20.47 30.15
CA GLN A 237 9.80 20.32 29.27
C GLN A 237 9.36 19.73 27.93
N VAL A 238 9.51 20.49 26.84
CA VAL A 238 9.30 19.98 25.48
C VAL A 238 10.37 18.93 25.17
N LEU A 239 9.96 17.78 24.65
CA LEU A 239 10.85 16.70 24.21
C LEU A 239 11.00 16.70 22.69
N MET A 240 9.89 16.91 21.97
CA MET A 240 9.84 16.90 20.51
C MET A 240 8.75 17.87 20.02
N GLU A 241 8.99 18.55 18.90
CA GLU A 241 8.04 19.47 18.27
C GLU A 241 8.16 19.40 16.74
N ASP A 242 7.01 19.48 16.06
CA ASP A 242 6.90 19.66 14.61
C ASP A 242 5.81 20.71 14.34
N ARG A 243 6.19 21.77 13.62
CA ARG A 243 5.36 22.94 13.32
C ARG A 243 5.24 23.12 11.82
N LYS A 244 4.02 23.03 11.28
CA LYS A 244 3.77 23.21 9.84
C LYS A 244 3.07 24.53 9.55
N MET A 245 3.62 25.28 8.60
CA MET A 245 3.07 26.51 8.06
C MET A 245 3.01 26.40 6.53
N ASN A 246 2.11 27.14 5.86
CA ASN A 246 1.98 27.18 4.40
C ASN A 246 1.85 25.80 3.72
N TYR A 247 1.22 24.85 4.39
CA TYR A 247 1.18 23.43 4.01
C TYR A 247 0.08 23.07 3.01
N CYS A 248 -0.84 24.00 2.66
CA CYS A 248 -1.90 23.78 1.68
C CYS A 248 -2.23 25.04 0.85
N ALA A 249 -2.84 24.84 -0.32
CA ALA A 249 -3.40 25.93 -1.12
C ALA A 249 -4.71 26.42 -0.51
N ALA A 250 -4.83 27.74 -0.31
CA ALA A 250 -5.98 28.36 0.35
C ALA A 250 -7.33 27.96 -0.28
N GLY A 251 -8.37 27.79 0.54
CA GLY A 251 -9.70 27.41 0.10
C GLY A 251 -9.89 25.94 -0.29
N LYS A 252 -8.83 25.14 -0.42
CA LYS A 252 -8.91 23.71 -0.80
C LYS A 252 -9.03 22.77 0.41
N MET A 253 -9.58 21.58 0.19
CA MET A 253 -9.47 20.47 1.15
C MET A 253 -8.00 20.05 1.31
N TRP A 254 -7.61 19.62 2.51
CA TRP A 254 -6.23 19.28 2.81
C TRP A 254 -6.10 18.22 3.91
N ALA A 255 -4.98 17.50 3.91
CA ALA A 255 -4.56 16.61 4.99
C ALA A 255 -3.03 16.52 5.07
N ARG A 256 -2.48 16.44 6.28
CA ARG A 256 -1.04 16.39 6.59
C ARG A 256 -0.78 15.51 7.82
N GLY A 257 0.17 14.58 7.70
CA GLY A 257 0.70 13.85 8.85
C GLY A 257 1.84 14.63 9.52
N SER A 258 1.95 14.47 10.84
CA SER A 258 3.13 14.75 11.64
C SER A 258 3.55 13.46 12.35
N TYR A 259 4.86 13.24 12.47
CA TYR A 259 5.44 12.12 13.22
C TYR A 259 6.67 12.62 13.98
N LEU A 260 6.74 12.27 15.26
CA LEU A 260 7.83 12.56 16.17
C LEU A 260 8.31 11.25 16.79
N GLY A 261 9.62 11.04 16.91
CA GLY A 261 10.19 9.85 17.51
C GLY A 261 11.66 10.00 17.87
N ALA A 262 12.02 9.84 19.14
CA ALA A 262 13.39 9.97 19.63
C ALA A 262 13.63 9.23 20.96
N LEU A 263 14.91 9.09 21.34
CA LEU A 263 15.35 8.49 22.60
C LEU A 263 15.48 9.55 23.70
N PHE A 264 14.93 9.28 24.87
CA PHE A 264 15.03 10.15 26.05
C PHE A 264 15.36 9.34 27.30
N ASN A 265 16.26 9.87 28.13
CA ASN A 265 16.43 9.37 29.50
C ASN A 265 15.31 9.99 30.36
N LEU A 266 14.33 9.16 30.73
CA LEU A 266 13.16 9.58 31.51
C LEU A 266 13.31 9.14 32.95
N THR A 267 12.93 10.03 33.86
CA THR A 267 12.93 9.78 35.31
C THR A 267 11.62 9.16 35.77
N LYS A 268 11.67 8.40 36.87
CA LYS A 268 10.46 7.94 37.57
C LYS A 268 9.55 9.14 37.91
N SER A 269 8.25 8.95 37.72
CA SER A 269 7.21 9.98 37.83
C SER A 269 7.21 11.05 36.72
N ASP A 270 8.05 10.92 35.68
CA ASP A 270 7.84 11.68 34.44
C ASP A 270 6.47 11.33 33.86
N SER A 271 5.66 12.34 33.59
CA SER A 271 4.34 12.24 32.99
C SER A 271 4.41 12.88 31.61
N LEU A 272 4.22 12.09 30.56
CA LEU A 272 4.41 12.50 29.16
C LEU A 272 3.06 12.73 28.48
N TYR A 273 2.95 13.86 27.79
CA TYR A 273 1.73 14.40 27.17
C TYR A 273 1.97 14.75 25.71
N VAL A 274 0.88 14.93 24.96
CA VAL A 274 0.90 15.44 23.59
C VAL A 274 -0.05 16.63 23.46
N ASN A 275 0.47 17.75 22.98
CA ASN A 275 -0.31 18.91 22.57
C ASN A 275 -0.39 19.00 21.04
N VAL A 276 -1.44 19.63 20.56
CA VAL A 276 -1.61 20.06 19.16
C VAL A 276 -2.16 21.48 19.14
N SER A 277 -1.91 22.21 18.06
CA SER A 277 -2.47 23.54 17.78
C SER A 277 -4.00 23.60 17.86
N GLU A 278 -4.70 22.70 17.15
CA GLU A 278 -6.16 22.61 17.15
C GLU A 278 -6.63 21.14 17.10
N THR A 279 -7.41 20.75 18.10
CA THR A 279 -8.06 19.43 18.23
C THR A 279 -9.08 19.15 17.12
N ALA A 280 -9.85 20.15 16.68
CA ALA A 280 -10.89 20.02 15.66
C ALA A 280 -10.34 19.70 14.25
N LEU A 281 -9.03 19.88 14.03
CA LEU A 281 -8.33 19.52 12.80
C LEU A 281 -7.73 18.10 12.85
N VAL A 282 -7.72 17.42 13.99
CA VAL A 282 -7.12 16.07 14.13
C VAL A 282 -8.08 14.97 13.70
N ASN A 283 -7.58 13.96 13.00
CA ASN A 283 -8.29 12.71 12.77
C ASN A 283 -7.90 11.67 13.83
N PHE A 284 -8.80 11.38 14.76
CA PHE A 284 -8.55 10.48 15.91
C PHE A 284 -8.63 8.97 15.60
N GLU A 285 -8.78 8.60 14.33
CA GLU A 285 -8.75 7.20 13.90
C GLU A 285 -7.42 6.50 14.29
N GLU A 286 -7.50 5.30 14.85
CA GLU A 286 -6.38 4.61 15.52
C GLU A 286 -5.11 4.46 14.65
N SER A 287 -5.28 4.23 13.35
CA SER A 287 -4.18 4.08 12.38
C SER A 287 -3.47 5.40 12.04
N LYS A 288 -4.10 6.53 12.35
CA LYS A 288 -3.73 7.88 11.88
C LYS A 288 -3.19 8.76 12.99
N THR A 289 -3.76 8.68 14.21
CA THR A 289 -3.28 9.44 15.37
C THR A 289 -3.06 8.50 16.57
N PHE A 290 -1.82 8.41 17.04
CA PHE A 290 -1.39 7.51 18.12
C PHE A 290 -0.18 8.09 18.88
N PHE A 291 0.00 7.70 20.14
CA PHE A 291 1.10 8.13 21.02
C PHE A 291 1.60 6.93 21.84
N GLY A 292 2.91 6.77 21.98
CA GLY A 292 3.45 5.63 22.72
C GLY A 292 4.93 5.75 23.06
N LEU A 293 5.42 4.75 23.78
CA LEU A 293 6.82 4.63 24.17
C LEU A 293 7.19 3.18 24.51
N TYR A 294 8.48 2.85 24.49
CA TYR A 294 9.01 1.63 25.06
C TYR A 294 10.38 1.87 25.70
N LYS A 295 10.68 1.15 26.79
CA LYS A 295 12.00 1.14 27.42
C LYS A 295 12.96 0.27 26.61
N LEU A 296 14.23 0.69 26.57
CA LEU A 296 15.35 -0.11 26.07
C LEU A 296 15.97 -0.95 27.22
#